data_AF-A0A2K9BZH9-F1
#
_entry.id   AF-A0A2K9BZH9-F1
#
_cell.length_a   1.000
_cell.length_b   1.000
_cell.length_c   1.000
_cell.angle_alpha   90.00
_cell.angle_beta   90.00
_cell.angle_gamma   90.00
#
_symmetry.space_group_name_H-M   'P 1'
#
loop_
_entity.id
_entity.type
_entity.pdbx_description
1 polymer ?
#
loop_
_entity_poly.entity_id
_entity_poly.type
_entity_poly.pdbx_seq_one_letter_code
_entity_poly.pdbx_strand_id
1 'polypeptide(L)'
;MLLRKHKQQKSKIYISLAILFIISLIVFIIATFYDQRLSAFFAKGIEYEAVKWWIGIFDEFGLFQPIVLMFIPIFVILETRVYYKKISNKKIQQRYRSLIGIWYTIFFVGWFSISIIALWLIYGKNMDMGAGPGIDPKIMGTWIYRFVGRAIALGTISIVMVGVMIYLRISFSKRNDVLSGEYWVDSIKIMVFVVALFVIVFFIKQTTGRPFYYNTIFDDGVKNELLELMQKNGIDNAHDILEKNYDRWSQANYLPWYKINGNFFTNFKFWQPWGNHLGGPNHWGDRDFPSGHTVSMFSLISLMIYFIGKNKPQISLAKYFFISFWILNLVAMNLMLVVYRFHWVTDTTFSVMLGIIVIVITNKTVGKSIRKPIVQYDNKNEIFLSSILVKFKNAKAQVYIVKYGKKHLVKQFRPRLNSRRGAPRVIMKKIIKYAETKYQLSYDKVEFVYFNETFENHEYKAWISEFKEITFI
;
A
#
# COMPACT_ATOMS: atom_id res chain seq x y z
N MET A 1 -20.84 13.89 -17.79
CA MET A 1 -21.19 12.64 -17.08
C MET A 1 -20.00 11.92 -16.40
N LEU A 2 -18.87 11.68 -17.11
CA LEU A 2 -17.70 10.94 -16.58
C LEU A 2 -17.07 11.53 -15.30
N LEU A 3 -16.87 12.86 -15.23
CA LEU A 3 -16.32 13.53 -14.04
C LEU A 3 -17.20 13.35 -12.78
N ARG A 4 -18.52 13.25 -12.95
CA ARG A 4 -19.49 13.03 -11.87
C ARG A 4 -19.37 11.58 -11.35
N LYS A 5 -19.20 10.61 -12.25
CA LYS A 5 -18.94 9.20 -11.91
C LYS A 5 -17.63 9.03 -11.14
N HIS A 6 -16.52 9.67 -11.54
CA HIS A 6 -15.26 9.60 -10.79
C HIS A 6 -15.33 10.23 -9.39
N LYS A 7 -16.05 11.35 -9.23
CA LYS A 7 -16.28 11.96 -7.91
C LYS A 7 -17.07 11.01 -7.00
N GLN A 8 -18.07 10.32 -7.53
CA GLN A 8 -18.84 9.31 -6.81
C GLN A 8 -17.98 8.11 -6.40
N GLN A 9 -17.09 7.60 -7.26
CA GLN A 9 -16.22 6.46 -6.92
C GLN A 9 -15.26 6.77 -5.77
N LYS A 10 -14.60 7.94 -5.83
CA LYS A 10 -13.75 8.40 -4.73
C LYS A 10 -14.57 8.48 -3.44
N SER A 11 -15.76 9.10 -3.50
CA SER A 11 -16.65 9.22 -2.34
C SER A 11 -16.99 7.86 -1.70
N LYS A 12 -17.29 6.83 -2.50
CA LYS A 12 -17.64 5.50 -1.97
C LYS A 12 -16.52 4.88 -1.13
N ILE A 13 -15.27 4.98 -1.58
CA ILE A 13 -14.12 4.45 -0.83
C ILE A 13 -13.92 5.19 0.48
N TYR A 14 -14.01 6.53 0.49
CA TYR A 14 -13.90 7.29 1.74
C TYR A 14 -15.07 7.03 2.69
N ILE A 15 -16.27 6.74 2.17
CA ILE A 15 -17.40 6.29 3.01
C ILE A 15 -17.07 4.94 3.65
N SER A 16 -16.55 3.96 2.89
CA SER A 16 -16.12 2.67 3.47
C SER A 16 -15.05 2.84 4.54
N LEU A 17 -14.07 3.73 4.33
CA LEU A 17 -13.05 4.06 5.34
C LEU A 17 -13.67 4.75 6.56
N ALA A 18 -14.64 5.65 6.37
CA ALA A 18 -15.32 6.31 7.47
C ALA A 18 -16.14 5.31 8.32
N ILE A 19 -16.84 4.38 7.67
CA ILE A 19 -17.55 3.29 8.36
C ILE A 19 -16.55 2.43 9.16
N LEU A 20 -15.45 2.01 8.53
CA LEU A 20 -14.41 1.23 9.21
C LEU A 20 -13.80 2.00 10.40
N PHE A 21 -13.59 3.32 10.25
CA PHE A 21 -13.12 4.19 11.33
C PHE A 21 -14.11 4.23 12.50
N ILE A 22 -15.40 4.46 12.21
CA ILE A 22 -16.45 4.53 13.25
C ILE A 22 -16.58 3.21 13.98
N ILE A 23 -16.61 2.08 13.26
CA ILE A 23 -16.64 0.75 13.88
C ILE A 23 -15.41 0.54 14.76
N SER A 24 -14.21 0.85 14.25
CA SER A 24 -12.97 0.71 15.03
C SER A 24 -12.96 1.61 16.26
N LEU A 25 -13.50 2.82 16.17
CA LEU A 25 -13.62 3.75 17.29
C LEU A 25 -14.58 3.24 18.37
N ILE A 26 -15.75 2.74 17.98
CA ILE A 26 -16.73 2.15 18.91
C ILE A 26 -16.09 0.96 19.64
N VAL A 27 -15.45 0.04 18.90
CA VAL A 27 -14.78 -1.11 19.50
C VAL A 27 -13.63 -0.68 20.38
N PHE A 28 -12.83 0.32 19.98
CA PHE A 28 -11.74 0.85 20.79
C PHE A 28 -12.23 1.47 22.11
N ILE A 29 -13.34 2.22 22.09
CA ILE A 29 -13.95 2.79 23.30
C ILE A 29 -14.41 1.68 24.24
N ILE A 30 -15.12 0.67 23.72
CA ILE A 30 -15.57 -0.48 24.53
C ILE A 30 -14.35 -1.23 25.11
N ALA A 31 -13.38 -1.54 24.26
CA ALA A 31 -12.18 -2.27 24.65
C ALA A 31 -11.31 -1.50 25.65
N THR A 32 -11.35 -0.16 25.66
CA THR A 32 -10.64 0.65 26.67
C THR A 32 -11.06 0.29 28.10
N PHE A 33 -12.31 -0.14 28.31
CA PHE A 33 -12.82 -0.53 29.63
C PHE A 33 -12.86 -2.06 29.84
N TYR A 34 -12.94 -2.84 28.77
CA TYR A 34 -13.17 -4.28 28.83
C TYR A 34 -12.06 -5.12 28.18
N ASP A 35 -10.88 -4.54 27.93
CA ASP A 35 -9.79 -5.14 27.16
C ASP A 35 -9.44 -6.56 27.64
N GLN A 36 -9.22 -6.74 28.95
CA GLN A 36 -8.90 -8.05 29.53
C GLN A 36 -10.03 -9.08 29.32
N ARG A 37 -11.29 -8.68 29.50
CA ARG A 37 -12.44 -9.59 29.32
C ARG A 37 -12.61 -9.99 27.86
N LEU A 38 -12.42 -9.04 26.94
CA LEU A 38 -12.50 -9.31 25.51
C LEU A 38 -11.36 -10.21 25.05
N SER A 39 -10.12 -9.92 25.44
CA SER A 39 -8.95 -10.75 25.11
C SER A 39 -9.09 -12.16 25.68
N ALA A 40 -9.56 -12.31 26.92
CA ALA A 40 -9.82 -13.62 27.52
C ALA A 40 -10.92 -14.40 26.79
N PHE A 41 -11.97 -13.73 26.32
CA PHE A 41 -12.99 -14.36 25.50
C PHE A 41 -12.44 -14.87 24.16
N PHE A 42 -11.72 -14.02 23.43
CA PHE A 42 -11.19 -14.38 22.11
C PHE A 42 -10.06 -15.41 22.17
N ALA A 43 -9.22 -15.38 23.20
CA ALA A 43 -8.09 -16.28 23.33
C ALA A 43 -8.45 -17.75 23.45
N LYS A 44 -9.69 -18.09 23.84
CA LYS A 44 -10.21 -19.46 23.79
C LYS A 44 -10.19 -20.04 22.38
N GLY A 45 -10.24 -19.19 21.35
CA GLY A 45 -10.21 -19.62 19.96
C GLY A 45 -8.95 -20.39 19.56
N ILE A 46 -7.81 -20.16 20.22
CA ILE A 46 -6.55 -20.82 19.88
C ILE A 46 -6.55 -22.33 20.20
N GLU A 47 -7.49 -22.81 21.02
CA GLU A 47 -7.66 -24.24 21.31
C GLU A 47 -8.06 -25.03 20.06
N TYR A 48 -8.68 -24.37 19.08
CA TYR A 48 -9.11 -25.01 17.84
C TYR A 48 -7.97 -25.13 16.83
N GLU A 49 -7.78 -26.33 16.30
CA GLU A 49 -6.74 -26.65 15.32
C GLU A 49 -6.77 -25.75 14.07
N ALA A 50 -7.96 -25.54 13.50
CA ALA A 50 -8.14 -24.68 12.33
C ALA A 50 -7.69 -23.22 12.60
N VAL A 51 -7.85 -22.75 13.84
CA VAL A 51 -7.44 -21.40 14.25
C VAL A 51 -5.91 -21.32 14.33
N LYS A 52 -5.22 -22.38 14.78
CA LYS A 52 -3.74 -22.42 14.77
C LYS A 52 -3.16 -22.31 13.36
N TRP A 53 -3.74 -22.99 12.38
CA TRP A 53 -3.36 -22.85 10.96
C TRP A 53 -3.60 -21.43 10.44
N TRP A 54 -4.75 -20.84 10.77
CA TRP A 54 -5.08 -19.47 10.42
C TRP A 54 -4.10 -18.46 11.02
N ILE A 55 -3.76 -18.61 12.31
CA ILE A 55 -2.75 -17.81 13.00
C ILE A 55 -1.39 -17.93 12.29
N GLY A 56 -0.91 -19.16 12.06
CA GLY A 56 0.38 -19.40 11.43
C GLY A 56 0.50 -18.72 10.06
N ILE A 57 -0.57 -18.74 9.26
CA ILE A 57 -0.62 -18.06 7.96
C ILE A 57 -0.59 -16.53 8.13
N PHE A 58 -1.49 -15.96 8.93
CA PHE A 58 -1.65 -14.51 9.02
C PHE A 58 -0.49 -13.82 9.77
N ASP A 59 0.08 -14.45 10.81
CA ASP A 59 1.26 -13.93 11.52
C ASP A 59 2.41 -13.70 10.51
N GLU A 60 2.69 -14.72 9.70
CA GLU A 60 3.75 -14.67 8.71
C GLU A 60 3.43 -13.70 7.55
N PHE A 61 2.17 -13.61 7.11
CA PHE A 61 1.78 -12.60 6.11
C PHE A 61 2.06 -11.18 6.59
N GLY A 62 1.69 -10.84 7.82
CA GLY A 62 1.86 -9.48 8.33
C GLY A 62 3.33 -9.09 8.52
N LEU A 63 4.22 -10.06 8.76
CA LEU A 63 5.68 -9.85 8.82
C LEU A 63 6.28 -9.47 7.46
N PHE A 64 5.98 -10.22 6.40
CA PHE A 64 6.64 -10.06 5.10
C PHE A 64 5.98 -9.04 4.17
N GLN A 65 4.71 -8.67 4.42
CA GLN A 65 3.96 -7.74 3.58
C GLN A 65 4.72 -6.43 3.29
N PRO A 66 5.22 -5.65 4.28
CA PRO A 66 5.66 -4.27 4.04
C PRO A 66 6.78 -4.13 3.03
N ILE A 67 7.74 -5.07 3.06
CA ILE A 67 8.89 -5.10 2.17
C ILE A 67 8.43 -5.24 0.71
N VAL A 68 7.46 -6.11 0.48
CA VAL A 68 6.89 -6.34 -0.85
C VAL A 68 5.94 -5.23 -1.26
N LEU A 69 5.27 -4.59 -0.31
CA LEU A 69 4.40 -3.46 -0.60
C LEU A 69 5.16 -2.22 -1.07
N MET A 70 6.42 -2.07 -0.66
CA MET A 70 7.30 -1.00 -1.14
C MET A 70 7.84 -1.25 -2.55
N PHE A 71 7.91 -2.51 -3.00
CA PHE A 71 8.31 -2.86 -4.36
C PHE A 71 7.40 -2.22 -5.41
N ILE A 72 6.08 -2.38 -5.28
CA ILE A 72 5.09 -1.89 -6.26
C ILE A 72 5.26 -0.38 -6.55
N PRO A 73 5.19 0.54 -5.56
CA PRO A 73 5.29 1.97 -5.83
C PRO A 73 6.66 2.37 -6.37
N ILE A 74 7.75 1.75 -5.90
CA ILE A 74 9.11 2.01 -6.41
C ILE A 74 9.19 1.66 -7.90
N PHE A 75 8.75 0.47 -8.29
CA PHE A 75 8.82 0.04 -9.69
C PHE A 75 7.82 0.76 -10.60
N VAL A 76 6.67 1.21 -10.09
CA VAL A 76 5.78 2.13 -10.82
C VAL A 76 6.49 3.45 -11.12
N ILE A 77 7.25 4.01 -10.16
CA ILE A 77 8.04 5.24 -10.39
C ILE A 77 9.13 4.99 -11.44
N LEU A 78 9.86 3.88 -11.34
CA LEU A 78 10.91 3.52 -12.30
C LEU A 78 10.36 3.32 -13.72
N GLU A 79 9.28 2.55 -13.89
CA GLU A 79 8.63 2.33 -15.19
C GLU A 79 8.04 3.63 -15.75
N THR A 80 7.51 4.52 -14.89
CA THR A 80 7.07 5.85 -15.32
C THR A 80 8.24 6.69 -15.86
N ARG A 81 9.43 6.59 -15.27
CA ARG A 81 10.65 7.26 -15.80
C ARG A 81 11.12 6.67 -17.13
N VAL A 82 11.01 5.36 -17.33
CA VAL A 82 11.27 4.74 -18.66
C VAL A 82 10.29 5.28 -19.69
N TYR A 83 9.00 5.36 -19.35
CA TYR A 83 7.99 5.92 -20.23
C TYR A 83 8.30 7.39 -20.57
N TYR A 84 8.75 8.19 -19.59
CA TYR A 84 9.20 9.56 -19.83
C TYR A 84 10.30 9.64 -20.89
N LYS A 85 11.31 8.76 -20.82
CA LYS A 85 12.43 8.73 -21.78
C LYS A 85 12.11 8.08 -23.13
N LYS A 86 11.04 7.28 -23.22
CA LYS A 86 10.50 6.75 -24.49
C LYS A 86 10.11 7.88 -25.45
N ILE A 87 9.60 9.00 -24.92
CA ILE A 87 9.16 10.15 -25.71
C ILE A 87 10.36 10.96 -26.26
N SER A 88 11.54 10.83 -25.65
CA SER A 88 12.72 11.63 -26.02
C SER A 88 13.70 10.92 -26.97
N ASN A 89 14.11 9.67 -26.72
CA ASN A 89 15.18 9.00 -27.50
C ASN A 89 15.19 7.46 -27.36
N LYS A 90 15.18 6.74 -28.49
CA LYS A 90 15.19 5.25 -28.55
C LYS A 90 16.43 4.59 -27.91
N LYS A 91 17.64 5.14 -28.09
CA LYS A 91 18.88 4.57 -27.51
C LYS A 91 18.89 4.73 -25.99
N ILE A 92 18.44 5.89 -25.50
CA ILE A 92 18.29 6.15 -24.06
C ILE A 92 17.22 5.22 -23.48
N GLN A 93 16.09 5.05 -24.17
CA GLN A 93 15.03 4.13 -23.77
C GLN A 93 15.55 2.70 -23.57
N GLN A 94 16.34 2.17 -24.52
CA GLN A 94 16.88 0.81 -24.41
C GLN A 94 17.81 0.67 -23.20
N ARG A 95 18.69 1.65 -22.97
CA ARG A 95 19.58 1.66 -21.79
C ARG A 95 18.79 1.62 -20.48
N TYR A 96 17.78 2.48 -20.33
CA TYR A 96 16.96 2.49 -19.11
C TYR A 96 16.12 1.22 -18.96
N ARG A 97 15.64 0.63 -20.07
CA ARG A 97 14.95 -0.66 -20.05
C ARG A 97 15.84 -1.77 -19.51
N SER A 98 17.10 -1.84 -19.93
CA SER A 98 18.07 -2.80 -19.42
C SER A 98 18.38 -2.55 -17.95
N LEU A 99 18.58 -1.29 -17.54
CA LEU A 99 18.82 -0.94 -16.13
C LEU A 99 17.66 -1.38 -15.22
N ILE A 100 16.40 -1.15 -15.62
CA ILE A 100 15.25 -1.65 -14.85
C ILE A 100 15.23 -3.18 -14.79
N GLY A 101 15.61 -3.86 -15.89
CA GLY A 101 15.75 -5.32 -15.89
C GLY A 101 16.75 -5.79 -14.85
N ILE A 102 17.93 -5.16 -14.77
CA ILE A 102 18.95 -5.44 -13.75
C ILE A 102 18.39 -5.22 -12.34
N TRP A 103 17.66 -4.12 -12.11
CA TRP A 103 17.02 -3.86 -10.80
C TRP A 103 15.99 -4.92 -10.42
N TYR A 104 15.16 -5.38 -11.36
CA TYR A 104 14.26 -6.51 -11.11
C TYR A 104 15.05 -7.76 -10.76
N THR A 105 16.09 -8.11 -11.53
CA THR A 105 16.92 -9.30 -11.27
C THR A 105 17.56 -9.24 -9.89
N ILE A 106 18.21 -8.13 -9.52
CA ILE A 106 18.83 -7.95 -8.20
C ILE A 106 17.77 -8.10 -7.10
N PHE A 107 16.63 -7.45 -7.26
CA PHE A 107 15.55 -7.52 -6.28
C PHE A 107 15.05 -8.96 -6.11
N PHE A 108 14.77 -9.68 -7.19
CA PHE A 108 14.23 -11.04 -7.12
C PHE A 108 15.27 -12.03 -6.60
N VAL A 109 16.53 -11.92 -6.99
CA VAL A 109 17.62 -12.71 -6.41
C VAL A 109 17.67 -12.47 -4.90
N GLY A 110 17.70 -11.21 -4.46
CA GLY A 110 17.68 -10.87 -3.03
C GLY A 110 16.44 -11.41 -2.32
N TRP A 111 15.25 -11.24 -2.88
CA TRP A 111 13.98 -11.71 -2.30
C TRP A 111 13.94 -13.23 -2.17
N PHE A 112 14.28 -13.97 -3.22
CA PHE A 112 14.29 -15.43 -3.18
C PHE A 112 15.39 -15.96 -2.26
N SER A 113 16.58 -15.36 -2.26
CA SER A 113 17.63 -15.71 -1.30
C SER A 113 17.16 -15.49 0.14
N ILE A 114 16.60 -14.33 0.47
CA ILE A 114 16.05 -14.05 1.82
C ILE A 114 14.91 -15.02 2.16
N SER A 115 14.03 -15.33 1.21
CA SER A 115 12.91 -16.25 1.43
C SER A 115 13.37 -17.68 1.71
N ILE A 116 14.34 -18.19 0.93
CA ILE A 116 14.95 -19.51 1.13
C ILE A 116 15.67 -19.55 2.48
N ILE A 117 16.46 -18.52 2.79
CA ILE A 117 17.16 -18.38 4.07
C ILE A 117 16.15 -18.35 5.22
N ALA A 118 15.06 -17.58 5.10
CA ALA A 118 14.03 -17.45 6.14
C ALA A 118 13.21 -18.73 6.35
N LEU A 119 13.09 -19.59 5.34
CA LEU A 119 12.51 -20.92 5.47
C LEU A 119 13.51 -21.91 6.08
N TRP A 120 14.74 -21.92 5.58
CA TRP A 120 15.75 -22.92 5.91
C TRP A 120 16.41 -22.68 7.28
N LEU A 121 16.90 -21.46 7.55
CA LEU A 121 17.59 -21.14 8.80
C LEU A 121 16.65 -21.14 10.00
N ILE A 122 15.41 -20.70 9.80
CA ILE A 122 14.49 -20.49 10.93
C ILE A 122 13.73 -21.78 11.25
N TYR A 123 13.43 -22.65 10.28
CA TYR A 123 12.58 -23.82 10.53
C TYR A 123 13.15 -25.17 10.10
N GLY A 124 14.26 -25.21 9.35
CA GLY A 124 14.83 -26.46 8.83
C GLY A 124 15.49 -27.38 9.86
N LYS A 125 15.60 -26.96 11.14
CA LYS A 125 16.32 -27.70 12.20
C LYS A 125 15.52 -27.86 13.51
N ASN A 126 14.19 -28.10 13.45
CA ASN A 126 13.33 -28.19 14.65
C ASN A 126 13.58 -27.03 15.61
N MET A 127 13.23 -25.81 15.17
CA MET A 127 13.55 -24.59 15.89
C MET A 127 13.18 -24.67 17.36
N ASP A 128 14.10 -24.25 18.22
CA ASP A 128 13.85 -24.00 19.62
C ASP A 128 13.57 -22.51 19.83
N MET A 129 12.32 -22.16 20.14
CA MET A 129 11.94 -20.79 20.48
C MET A 129 12.19 -20.45 21.97
N GLY A 130 12.86 -21.33 22.73
CA GLY A 130 13.00 -21.26 24.17
C GLY A 130 11.99 -22.12 24.93
N ALA A 131 11.31 -23.05 24.24
CA ALA A 131 10.41 -24.06 24.80
C ALA A 131 10.81 -25.47 24.36
N GLY A 132 12.06 -25.63 23.93
CA GLY A 132 12.63 -26.86 23.41
C GLY A 132 12.40 -27.05 21.90
N PRO A 133 13.15 -27.98 21.27
CA PRO A 133 13.12 -28.18 19.83
C PRO A 133 11.71 -28.55 19.33
N GLY A 134 11.22 -27.79 18.36
CA GLY A 134 9.97 -28.07 17.67
C GLY A 134 8.70 -27.60 18.38
N ILE A 135 8.80 -27.00 19.57
CA ILE A 135 7.68 -26.37 20.25
C ILE A 135 7.59 -24.90 19.88
N ASP A 136 6.38 -24.48 19.56
CA ASP A 136 6.02 -23.09 19.31
C ASP A 136 5.16 -22.57 20.47
N PRO A 137 5.80 -21.90 21.46
CA PRO A 137 5.10 -21.37 22.63
C PRO A 137 4.11 -20.26 22.27
N LYS A 138 4.22 -19.66 21.08
CA LYS A 138 3.31 -18.60 20.65
C LYS A 138 1.94 -19.17 20.28
N ILE A 139 1.96 -20.24 19.47
CA ILE A 139 0.74 -20.91 18.96
C ILE A 139 0.22 -21.95 19.97
N MET A 140 0.98 -22.25 21.02
CA MET A 140 0.71 -23.36 21.94
C MET A 140 0.56 -24.66 21.15
N GLY A 141 1.57 -24.94 20.32
CA GLY A 141 1.58 -26.07 19.40
C GLY A 141 2.99 -26.39 18.89
N THR A 142 3.06 -27.17 17.82
CA THR A 142 4.33 -27.49 17.17
C THR A 142 4.69 -26.41 16.14
N TRP A 143 5.98 -26.32 15.79
CA TRP A 143 6.50 -25.35 14.81
C TRP A 143 5.87 -25.45 13.40
N ILE A 144 5.17 -26.56 13.10
CA ILE A 144 4.62 -26.84 11.77
C ILE A 144 3.63 -25.77 11.29
N TYR A 145 2.81 -25.20 12.19
CA TYR A 145 1.82 -24.19 11.84
C TYR A 145 2.45 -22.95 11.23
N ARG A 146 3.52 -22.43 11.86
CA ARG A 146 4.23 -21.24 11.36
C ARG A 146 5.12 -21.56 10.18
N PHE A 147 5.70 -22.75 10.10
CA PHE A 147 6.47 -23.14 8.92
C PHE A 147 5.62 -23.17 7.66
N VAL A 148 4.49 -23.89 7.69
CA VAL A 148 3.55 -23.95 6.56
C VAL A 148 2.97 -22.56 6.30
N GLY A 149 2.61 -21.83 7.36
CA GLY A 149 2.13 -20.45 7.25
C GLY A 149 3.13 -19.54 6.52
N ARG A 150 4.42 -19.63 6.87
CA ARG A 150 5.50 -18.90 6.20
C ARG A 150 5.69 -19.35 4.77
N ALA A 151 5.68 -20.65 4.49
CA ALA A 151 5.81 -21.18 3.14
C ALA A 151 4.66 -20.67 2.23
N ILE A 152 3.42 -20.69 2.73
CA ILE A 152 2.25 -20.14 2.05
C ILE A 152 2.39 -18.63 1.86
N ALA A 153 2.77 -17.89 2.90
CA ALA A 153 2.92 -16.43 2.84
C ALA A 153 3.99 -16.03 1.80
N LEU A 154 5.20 -16.58 1.91
CA LEU A 154 6.30 -16.30 0.98
C LEU A 154 5.97 -16.74 -0.45
N GLY A 155 5.36 -17.92 -0.63
CA GLY A 155 4.93 -18.40 -1.94
C GLY A 155 3.89 -17.48 -2.57
N THR A 156 2.84 -17.13 -1.83
CA THR A 156 1.76 -16.25 -2.30
C THR A 156 2.29 -14.86 -2.64
N ILE A 157 3.10 -14.29 -1.75
CA ILE A 157 3.75 -12.99 -1.96
C ILE A 157 4.62 -13.04 -3.21
N SER A 158 5.45 -14.08 -3.38
CA SER A 158 6.31 -14.25 -4.57
C SER A 158 5.50 -14.32 -5.87
N ILE A 159 4.41 -15.08 -5.89
CA ILE A 159 3.51 -15.17 -7.06
C ILE A 159 2.94 -13.79 -7.40
N VAL A 160 2.47 -13.05 -6.40
CA VAL A 160 1.95 -11.69 -6.60
C VAL A 160 3.04 -10.76 -7.13
N MET A 161 4.27 -10.83 -6.59
CA MET A 161 5.39 -10.00 -7.06
C MET A 161 5.75 -10.27 -8.52
N VAL A 162 5.87 -11.54 -8.89
CA VAL A 162 6.16 -11.94 -10.27
C VAL A 162 5.03 -11.48 -11.20
N GLY A 163 3.77 -11.69 -10.80
CA GLY A 163 2.60 -11.22 -11.56
C GLY A 163 2.58 -9.69 -11.75
N VAL A 164 2.88 -8.93 -10.68
CA VAL A 164 3.01 -7.47 -10.74
C VAL A 164 4.17 -7.07 -11.66
N MET A 165 5.34 -7.70 -11.56
CA MET A 165 6.48 -7.39 -12.42
C MET A 165 6.12 -7.60 -13.89
N ILE A 166 5.54 -8.75 -14.23
CA ILE A 166 5.10 -9.06 -15.59
C ILE A 166 4.10 -8.00 -16.06
N TYR A 167 3.12 -7.66 -15.23
CA TYR A 167 2.15 -6.61 -15.54
C TYR A 167 2.84 -5.25 -15.76
N LEU A 168 3.73 -4.83 -14.87
CA LEU A 168 4.43 -3.56 -14.96
C LEU A 168 5.27 -3.49 -16.25
N ARG A 169 5.97 -4.57 -16.55
CA ARG A 169 6.90 -4.61 -17.67
C ARG A 169 6.20 -4.71 -19.02
N ILE A 170 5.20 -5.57 -19.13
CA ILE A 170 4.57 -5.90 -20.42
C ILE A 170 3.35 -5.02 -20.70
N SER A 171 2.50 -4.80 -19.70
CA SER A 171 1.20 -4.13 -19.87
C SER A 171 1.27 -2.65 -19.47
N PHE A 172 1.74 -2.35 -18.26
CA PHE A 172 1.74 -0.98 -17.72
C PHE A 172 2.63 -0.04 -18.54
N SER A 173 3.85 -0.48 -18.90
CA SER A 173 4.79 0.32 -19.70
C SER A 173 4.29 0.69 -21.11
N LYS A 174 3.24 0.01 -21.60
CA LYS A 174 2.62 0.28 -22.90
C LYS A 174 1.39 1.18 -22.81
N ARG A 175 0.88 1.47 -21.61
CA ARG A 175 -0.32 2.28 -21.44
C ARG A 175 -0.06 3.76 -21.75
N ASN A 176 -1.01 4.42 -22.38
CA ASN A 176 -0.92 5.84 -22.72
C ASN A 176 -1.30 6.76 -21.55
N ASP A 177 -1.92 6.21 -20.51
CA ASP A 177 -2.39 6.95 -19.34
C ASP A 177 -1.42 6.91 -18.14
N VAL A 178 -0.20 6.38 -18.31
CA VAL A 178 0.79 6.27 -17.23
C VAL A 178 1.14 7.64 -16.63
N LEU A 179 1.39 8.64 -17.48
CA LEU A 179 1.74 9.99 -17.05
C LEU A 179 0.50 10.82 -16.70
N SER A 180 -0.55 10.77 -17.54
CA SER A 180 -1.77 11.57 -17.34
C SER A 180 -2.60 11.09 -16.14
N GLY A 181 -2.52 9.80 -15.81
CA GLY A 181 -3.11 9.21 -14.61
C GLY A 181 -2.35 9.50 -13.31
N GLU A 182 -1.18 10.16 -13.39
CA GLU A 182 -0.33 10.55 -12.26
C GLU A 182 0.05 9.37 -11.35
N TYR A 183 0.22 8.17 -11.90
CA TYR A 183 0.52 6.95 -11.13
C TYR A 183 1.76 7.09 -10.23
N TRP A 184 2.77 7.83 -10.69
CA TRP A 184 3.98 8.14 -9.92
C TRP A 184 3.70 9.00 -8.67
N VAL A 185 2.74 9.93 -8.73
CA VAL A 185 2.37 10.76 -7.57
C VAL A 185 1.72 9.88 -6.50
N ASP A 186 0.87 8.95 -6.92
CA ASP A 186 0.21 8.03 -6.00
C ASP A 186 1.19 7.03 -5.41
N SER A 187 2.17 6.55 -6.18
CA SER A 187 3.31 5.78 -5.64
C SER A 187 4.07 6.52 -4.55
N ILE A 188 4.36 7.81 -4.75
CA ILE A 188 5.02 8.62 -3.71
C ILE A 188 4.13 8.74 -2.47
N LYS A 189 2.80 8.93 -2.63
CA LYS A 189 1.88 8.95 -1.49
C LYS A 189 1.90 7.63 -0.72
N ILE A 190 1.92 6.50 -1.43
CA ILE A 190 2.01 5.18 -0.80
C ILE A 190 3.32 5.09 0.01
N MET A 191 4.46 5.43 -0.59
CA MET A 191 5.75 5.38 0.11
C MET A 191 5.77 6.28 1.35
N VAL A 192 5.32 7.53 1.21
CA VAL A 192 5.22 8.47 2.34
C VAL A 192 4.27 7.95 3.41
N PHE A 193 3.14 7.37 3.00
CA PHE A 193 2.18 6.75 3.90
C PHE A 193 2.80 5.61 4.70
N VAL A 194 3.45 4.65 4.03
CA VAL A 194 4.09 3.49 4.67
C VAL A 194 5.16 3.96 5.64
N VAL A 195 6.10 4.79 5.18
CA VAL A 195 7.20 5.29 6.03
C VAL A 195 6.66 6.07 7.23
N ALA A 196 5.73 7.01 7.02
CA ALA A 196 5.16 7.79 8.12
C ALA A 196 4.43 6.91 9.13
N LEU A 197 3.66 5.93 8.67
CA LEU A 197 2.91 5.04 9.55
C LEU A 197 3.84 4.18 10.41
N PHE A 198 4.87 3.57 9.82
CA PHE A 198 5.84 2.78 10.59
C PHE A 198 6.68 3.62 11.55
N VAL A 199 7.06 4.84 11.17
CA VAL A 199 7.75 5.78 12.06
C VAL A 199 6.86 6.14 13.25
N ILE A 200 5.60 6.51 13.03
CA ILE A 200 4.66 6.82 14.11
C ILE A 200 4.47 5.61 15.04
N VAL A 201 4.25 4.41 14.47
CA VAL A 201 4.12 3.17 15.26
C VAL A 201 5.36 2.91 16.10
N PHE A 202 6.57 3.09 15.54
CA PHE A 202 7.81 2.96 16.29
C PHE A 202 7.86 3.92 17.49
N PHE A 203 7.57 5.21 17.28
CA PHE A 203 7.58 6.20 18.37
C PHE A 203 6.55 5.87 19.46
N ILE A 204 5.35 5.44 19.08
CA ILE A 204 4.32 5.07 20.07
C ILE A 204 4.75 3.82 20.84
N LYS A 205 5.18 2.74 20.15
CA LYS A 205 5.68 1.51 20.81
C LYS A 205 6.82 1.80 21.77
N GLN A 206 7.78 2.61 21.32
CA GLN A 206 8.91 3.04 22.15
C GLN A 206 8.46 3.79 23.39
N THR A 207 7.43 4.63 23.28
CA THR A 207 6.95 5.43 24.41
C THR A 207 6.11 4.59 25.36
N THR A 208 5.21 3.73 24.88
CA THR A 208 4.22 3.06 25.71
C THR A 208 4.77 1.85 26.44
N GLY A 209 5.64 1.05 25.82
CA GLY A 209 6.21 -0.14 26.46
C GLY A 209 5.13 -1.14 26.92
N ARG A 210 4.07 -1.34 26.12
CA ARG A 210 2.92 -2.15 26.55
C ARG A 210 3.22 -3.65 26.43
N PRO A 211 2.98 -4.46 27.48
CA PRO A 211 3.17 -5.91 27.44
C PRO A 211 2.13 -6.62 26.57
N PHE A 212 2.56 -7.75 26.00
CA PHE A 212 1.73 -8.66 25.22
C PHE A 212 0.70 -9.36 26.11
N TYR A 213 -0.52 -9.58 25.59
CA TYR A 213 -1.55 -10.29 26.36
C TYR A 213 -1.08 -11.65 26.87
N TYR A 214 -0.38 -12.42 26.03
CA TYR A 214 0.27 -13.68 26.37
C TYR A 214 1.08 -13.61 27.68
N ASN A 215 1.91 -12.57 27.84
CA ASN A 215 2.74 -12.41 29.03
C ASN A 215 1.94 -12.00 30.26
N THR A 216 0.77 -11.38 30.11
CA THR A 216 -0.05 -10.96 31.27
C THR A 216 -0.89 -12.06 31.90
N ILE A 217 -0.92 -13.24 31.27
CA ILE A 217 -1.63 -14.42 31.77
C ILE A 217 -0.68 -15.63 31.81
N PHE A 218 0.63 -15.39 31.79
CA PHE A 218 1.61 -16.45 31.63
C PHE A 218 1.56 -17.43 32.80
N ASP A 219 1.67 -16.91 34.03
CA ASP A 219 1.62 -17.74 35.24
C ASP A 219 0.19 -18.20 35.58
N ASP A 220 -0.84 -17.52 35.07
CA ASP A 220 -2.26 -17.78 35.34
C ASP A 220 -2.88 -18.89 34.47
N GLY A 221 -2.07 -19.65 33.73
CA GLY A 221 -2.53 -20.85 33.00
C GLY A 221 -1.66 -21.25 31.82
N VAL A 222 -1.09 -20.29 31.10
CA VAL A 222 -0.30 -20.56 29.87
C VAL A 222 0.95 -21.39 30.18
N LYS A 223 1.61 -21.12 31.31
CA LYS A 223 2.79 -21.86 31.74
C LYS A 223 2.51 -23.35 31.90
N ASN A 224 1.40 -23.71 32.54
CA ASN A 224 1.03 -25.11 32.76
C ASN A 224 0.66 -25.79 31.43
N GLU A 225 -0.13 -25.12 30.59
CA GLU A 225 -0.45 -25.61 29.23
C GLU A 225 0.82 -25.86 28.40
N LEU A 226 1.82 -24.99 28.52
CA LEU A 226 3.08 -25.10 27.79
C LEU A 226 3.94 -26.26 28.32
N LEU A 227 4.01 -26.43 29.64
CA LEU A 227 4.70 -27.55 30.28
C LEU A 227 4.10 -28.90 29.85
N GLU A 228 2.78 -29.03 29.90
CA GLU A 228 2.07 -30.23 29.45
C GLU A 228 2.34 -30.52 27.96
N LEU A 229 2.32 -29.49 27.12
CA LEU A 229 2.64 -29.61 25.70
C LEU A 229 4.08 -30.09 25.49
N MET A 230 5.04 -29.52 26.21
CA MET A 230 6.46 -29.90 26.12
C MET A 230 6.67 -31.36 26.54
N GLN A 231 6.10 -31.77 27.68
CA GLN A 231 6.17 -33.14 28.19
C GLN A 231 5.52 -34.14 27.22
N LYS A 232 4.35 -33.80 26.66
CA LYS A 232 3.66 -34.63 25.66
C LYS A 232 4.49 -34.83 24.38
N ASN A 233 5.43 -33.94 24.09
CA ASN A 233 6.35 -34.04 22.96
C ASN A 233 7.73 -34.60 23.35
N GLY A 234 7.86 -35.21 24.53
CA GLY A 234 9.09 -35.90 24.97
C GLY A 234 10.19 -34.97 25.50
N ILE A 235 9.83 -33.80 26.01
CA ILE A 235 10.77 -32.86 26.63
C ILE A 235 10.68 -33.03 28.16
N ASP A 236 11.46 -33.95 28.71
CA ASP A 236 11.38 -34.35 30.12
C ASP A 236 11.88 -33.24 31.08
N ASN A 237 12.80 -32.38 30.63
CA ASN A 237 13.34 -31.25 31.40
C ASN A 237 12.61 -29.93 31.13
N ALA A 238 11.29 -29.99 30.89
CA ALA A 238 10.50 -28.83 30.49
C ALA A 238 10.56 -27.66 31.48
N HIS A 239 10.51 -27.95 32.78
CA HIS A 239 10.64 -26.94 33.84
C HIS A 239 11.97 -26.18 33.75
N ASP A 240 13.09 -26.90 33.66
CA ASP A 240 14.44 -26.30 33.58
C ASP A 240 14.60 -25.44 32.32
N ILE A 241 14.01 -25.85 31.19
CA ILE A 241 14.05 -25.08 29.96
C ILE A 241 13.29 -23.76 30.13
N LEU A 242 12.09 -23.77 30.71
CA LEU A 242 11.33 -22.55 30.94
C LEU A 242 12.02 -21.64 31.96
N GLU A 243 12.60 -22.18 33.03
CA GLU A 243 13.34 -21.41 34.02
C GLU A 243 14.58 -20.74 33.42
N LYS A 244 15.36 -21.47 32.62
CA LYS A 244 16.50 -20.89 31.86
C LYS A 244 16.08 -19.81 30.87
N ASN A 245 14.83 -19.83 30.44
CA ASN A 245 14.26 -18.85 29.51
C ASN A 245 13.25 -17.92 30.20
N TYR A 246 13.34 -17.74 31.53
CA TYR A 246 12.41 -16.91 32.29
C TYR A 246 12.34 -15.45 31.80
N ASP A 247 13.47 -14.92 31.33
CA ASP A 247 13.53 -13.59 30.71
C ASP A 247 12.61 -13.47 29.48
N ARG A 248 12.23 -14.59 28.85
CA ARG A 248 11.32 -14.66 27.70
C ARG A 248 9.90 -15.02 28.13
N TRP A 249 9.79 -16.00 29.02
CA TRP A 249 8.57 -16.66 29.44
C TRP A 249 8.27 -16.35 30.90
N SER A 250 7.81 -15.13 31.13
CA SER A 250 7.46 -14.63 32.47
C SER A 250 6.19 -13.82 32.44
N GLN A 251 5.58 -13.73 33.62
CA GLN A 251 4.41 -12.91 33.88
C GLN A 251 4.76 -11.42 33.81
N ALA A 252 3.95 -10.67 33.07
CA ALA A 252 3.99 -9.22 32.98
C ALA A 252 2.75 -8.62 33.64
N ASN A 253 2.90 -7.44 34.25
CA ASN A 253 1.77 -6.71 34.79
C ASN A 253 0.92 -6.12 33.66
N TYR A 254 -0.39 -6.36 33.68
CA TYR A 254 -1.30 -5.70 32.73
C TYR A 254 -1.19 -4.18 32.81
N LEU A 255 -1.10 -3.55 31.63
CA LEU A 255 -1.16 -2.10 31.48
C LEU A 255 -2.23 -1.74 30.45
N PRO A 256 -3.16 -0.82 30.78
CA PRO A 256 -4.09 -0.28 29.78
C PRO A 256 -3.32 0.57 28.76
N TRP A 257 -3.84 0.68 27.54
CA TRP A 257 -3.14 1.31 26.40
C TRP A 257 -2.68 2.75 26.64
N TYR A 258 -3.36 3.49 27.51
CA TYR A 258 -3.06 4.88 27.84
C TYR A 258 -2.03 5.03 28.97
N LYS A 259 -1.64 3.94 29.64
CA LYS A 259 -0.63 3.97 30.71
C LYS A 259 0.73 3.66 30.12
N ILE A 260 1.65 4.62 30.28
CA ILE A 260 3.03 4.50 29.84
C ILE A 260 3.81 3.61 30.81
N ASN A 261 4.53 2.61 30.27
CA ASN A 261 5.51 1.81 30.99
C ASN A 261 6.89 2.46 30.87
N GLY A 262 7.35 3.15 31.93
CA GLY A 262 8.65 3.82 31.93
C GLY A 262 8.68 5.13 31.12
N ASN A 263 9.68 5.29 30.25
CA ASN A 263 9.80 6.43 29.34
C ASN A 263 10.46 6.03 28.01
N PHE A 264 10.47 6.98 27.06
CA PHE A 264 11.02 6.77 25.71
C PHE A 264 12.46 6.23 25.71
N PHE A 265 13.34 6.66 26.61
CA PHE A 265 14.73 6.21 26.60
C PHE A 265 14.93 4.88 27.34
N THR A 266 14.23 4.66 28.45
CA THR A 266 14.33 3.41 29.20
C THR A 266 13.79 2.22 28.42
N ASN A 267 12.83 2.46 27.53
CA ASN A 267 12.19 1.42 26.73
C ASN A 267 13.07 0.90 25.59
N PHE A 268 14.25 1.50 25.33
CA PHE A 268 15.22 0.92 24.40
C PHE A 268 15.69 -0.48 24.83
N LYS A 269 15.59 -0.80 26.13
CA LYS A 269 15.85 -2.15 26.65
C LYS A 269 14.99 -3.22 25.98
N PHE A 270 13.77 -2.88 25.57
CA PHE A 270 12.84 -3.80 24.91
C PHE A 270 13.21 -4.11 23.45
N TRP A 271 14.25 -3.46 22.91
CA TRP A 271 14.74 -3.67 21.55
C TRP A 271 16.09 -4.42 21.52
N GLN A 272 16.66 -4.75 22.68
CA GLN A 272 17.94 -5.43 22.80
C GLN A 272 17.75 -6.92 23.16
N PRO A 273 18.48 -7.86 22.52
CA PRO A 273 19.43 -7.65 21.43
C PRO A 273 18.72 -7.31 20.12
N TRP A 274 19.22 -6.29 19.41
CA TRP A 274 18.71 -5.92 18.09
C TRP A 274 18.78 -7.12 17.15
N GLY A 275 17.62 -7.65 16.75
CA GLY A 275 17.52 -8.82 15.86
C GLY A 275 17.25 -10.15 16.56
N ASN A 276 17.34 -10.24 17.89
CA ASN A 276 16.86 -11.40 18.62
C ASN A 276 15.41 -11.17 19.06
N HIS A 277 14.47 -11.63 18.24
CA HIS A 277 13.03 -11.63 18.55
C HIS A 277 12.67 -12.53 19.75
N LEU A 278 13.68 -13.23 20.30
CA LEU A 278 13.61 -14.10 21.47
C LEU A 278 14.41 -13.53 22.66
N GLY A 279 14.97 -12.32 22.57
CA GLY A 279 15.73 -11.70 23.67
C GLY A 279 15.16 -10.33 24.02
N GLY A 280 14.62 -10.21 25.23
CA GLY A 280 14.32 -8.94 25.89
C GLY A 280 14.48 -9.17 27.40
N PRO A 281 14.91 -8.17 28.18
CA PRO A 281 14.95 -8.30 29.63
C PRO A 281 13.52 -8.24 30.18
N ASN A 282 13.08 -9.33 30.82
CA ASN A 282 11.74 -9.58 31.34
C ASN A 282 10.67 -9.62 30.23
N HIS A 283 10.03 -10.77 30.06
CA HIS A 283 8.93 -11.02 29.11
C HIS A 283 9.25 -10.58 27.66
N TRP A 284 8.27 -10.65 26.75
CA TRP A 284 8.52 -10.56 25.31
C TRP A 284 8.76 -9.14 24.77
N GLY A 285 9.52 -8.34 25.50
CA GLY A 285 9.98 -7.03 25.07
C GLY A 285 8.85 -6.04 24.78
N ASP A 286 7.76 -6.07 25.55
CA ASP A 286 6.81 -4.96 25.81
C ASP A 286 6.59 -3.94 24.69
N ARG A 287 6.28 -4.44 23.49
CA ARG A 287 6.11 -3.61 22.29
C ARG A 287 4.79 -3.94 21.63
N ASP A 288 3.74 -4.16 22.40
CA ASP A 288 2.45 -4.60 21.87
C ASP A 288 1.73 -3.45 21.12
N PHE A 289 1.53 -2.32 21.81
CA PHE A 289 0.75 -1.20 21.31
C PHE A 289 1.58 -0.15 20.54
N PRO A 290 1.18 0.28 19.34
CA PRO A 290 0.06 -0.20 18.52
C PRO A 290 0.46 -1.35 17.59
N SER A 291 -0.47 -2.14 17.06
CA SER A 291 -0.13 -3.34 16.27
C SER A 291 0.59 -3.04 14.95
N GLY A 292 1.77 -3.64 14.77
CA GLY A 292 2.56 -3.56 13.54
C GLY A 292 2.01 -4.43 12.40
N HIS A 293 1.46 -5.60 12.70
CA HIS A 293 0.81 -6.49 11.73
C HIS A 293 -0.44 -5.83 11.12
N THR A 294 -1.27 -5.19 11.94
CA THR A 294 -2.42 -4.42 11.44
C THR A 294 -1.99 -3.28 10.51
N VAL A 295 -0.95 -2.52 10.89
CA VAL A 295 -0.38 -1.43 10.08
C VAL A 295 0.21 -1.92 8.76
N SER A 296 0.88 -3.08 8.77
CA SER A 296 1.39 -3.77 7.59
C SER A 296 0.27 -4.11 6.62
N MET A 297 -0.80 -4.73 7.11
CA MET A 297 -1.97 -5.08 6.30
C MET A 297 -2.68 -3.83 5.76
N PHE A 298 -2.78 -2.78 6.58
CA PHE A 298 -3.37 -1.51 6.16
C PHE A 298 -2.53 -0.82 5.06
N SER A 299 -1.20 -1.02 5.06
CA SER A 299 -0.32 -0.55 4.00
C SER A 299 -0.65 -1.18 2.64
N LEU A 300 -1.09 -2.43 2.59
CA LEU A 300 -1.57 -3.05 1.35
C LEU A 300 -2.88 -2.41 0.88
N ILE A 301 -3.82 -2.19 1.79
CA ILE A 301 -5.08 -1.52 1.47
C ILE A 301 -4.82 -0.11 0.90
N SER A 302 -3.78 0.59 1.39
CA SER A 302 -3.37 1.89 0.87
C SER A 302 -3.00 1.87 -0.61
N LEU A 303 -2.32 0.82 -1.10
CA LEU A 303 -1.98 0.66 -2.53
C LEU A 303 -3.25 0.70 -3.38
N MET A 304 -4.27 -0.03 -2.95
CA MET A 304 -5.52 -0.13 -3.69
C MET A 304 -6.26 1.21 -3.70
N ILE A 305 -6.29 1.91 -2.56
CA ILE A 305 -6.94 3.21 -2.43
C ILE A 305 -6.23 4.29 -3.26
N TYR A 306 -4.91 4.40 -3.17
CA TYR A 306 -4.16 5.43 -3.87
C TYR A 306 -4.12 5.19 -5.38
N PHE A 307 -4.12 3.92 -5.83
CA PHE A 307 -4.21 3.63 -7.26
C PHE A 307 -5.61 3.83 -7.88
N ILE A 308 -6.57 4.34 -7.10
CA ILE A 308 -7.88 4.78 -7.58
C ILE A 308 -7.93 6.31 -7.62
N GLY A 309 -8.47 6.89 -8.70
CA GLY A 309 -8.50 8.34 -8.81
C GLY A 309 -9.31 8.91 -9.96
N LYS A 310 -9.43 10.25 -9.94
CA LYS A 310 -10.21 11.03 -10.91
C LYS A 310 -9.64 10.98 -12.34
N ASN A 311 -8.34 10.71 -12.46
CA ASN A 311 -7.63 10.67 -13.74
C ASN A 311 -7.36 9.22 -14.20
N LYS A 312 -8.06 8.23 -13.65
CA LYS A 312 -7.80 6.81 -13.89
C LYS A 312 -9.06 6.12 -14.45
N PRO A 313 -8.91 4.99 -15.15
CA PRO A 313 -10.04 4.22 -15.63
C PRO A 313 -11.01 3.86 -14.50
N GLN A 314 -12.29 3.76 -14.85
CA GLN A 314 -13.33 3.38 -13.91
C GLN A 314 -13.01 2.02 -13.27
N ILE A 315 -13.19 1.91 -11.96
CA ILE A 315 -13.04 0.63 -11.25
C ILE A 315 -14.12 -0.36 -11.74
N SER A 316 -13.70 -1.56 -12.14
CA SER A 316 -14.59 -2.68 -12.46
C SER A 316 -15.14 -3.35 -11.20
N LEU A 317 -16.26 -4.06 -11.30
CA LEU A 317 -16.84 -4.79 -10.16
C LEU A 317 -15.83 -5.74 -9.50
N ALA A 318 -15.03 -6.45 -10.30
CA ALA A 318 -13.99 -7.34 -9.81
C ALA A 318 -12.95 -6.62 -8.93
N LYS A 319 -12.57 -5.38 -9.28
CA LYS A 319 -11.65 -4.58 -8.45
C LYS A 319 -12.30 -4.12 -7.15
N TYR A 320 -13.60 -3.79 -7.15
CA TYR A 320 -14.33 -3.50 -5.91
C TYR A 320 -14.42 -4.72 -5.00
N PHE A 321 -14.73 -5.89 -5.56
CA PHE A 321 -14.73 -7.14 -4.82
C PHE A 321 -13.36 -7.42 -4.20
N PHE A 322 -12.28 -7.27 -4.97
CA PHE A 322 -10.92 -7.44 -4.49
C PHE A 322 -10.58 -6.50 -3.33
N ILE A 323 -10.91 -5.20 -3.43
CA ILE A 323 -10.70 -4.24 -2.33
C ILE A 323 -11.49 -4.65 -1.08
N SER A 324 -12.75 -5.06 -1.26
CA SER A 324 -13.62 -5.48 -0.16
C SER A 324 -13.10 -6.74 0.52
N PHE A 325 -12.60 -7.70 -0.26
CA PHE A 325 -11.93 -8.90 0.24
C PHE A 325 -10.72 -8.54 1.11
N TRP A 326 -9.89 -7.58 0.70
CA TRP A 326 -8.73 -7.17 1.51
C TRP A 326 -9.11 -6.42 2.79
N ILE A 327 -10.21 -5.67 2.79
CA ILE A 327 -10.77 -5.08 4.02
C ILE A 327 -11.25 -6.19 4.97
N LEU A 328 -11.89 -7.24 4.47
CA LEU A 328 -12.27 -8.40 5.29
C LEU A 328 -11.03 -9.11 5.85
N ASN A 329 -9.97 -9.26 5.06
CA ASN A 329 -8.72 -9.84 5.55
C ASN A 329 -8.04 -8.96 6.61
N LEU A 330 -8.20 -7.63 6.58
CA LEU A 330 -7.73 -6.77 7.68
C LEU A 330 -8.50 -7.06 8.98
N VAL A 331 -9.82 -7.26 8.89
CA VAL A 331 -10.61 -7.66 10.07
C VAL A 331 -10.18 -9.04 10.57
N ALA A 332 -9.95 -9.99 9.67
CA ALA A 332 -9.42 -11.31 10.02
C ALA A 332 -8.05 -11.21 10.71
N MET A 333 -7.11 -10.43 10.16
CA MET A 333 -5.80 -10.17 10.79
C MET A 333 -5.96 -9.59 12.20
N ASN A 334 -6.83 -8.61 12.39
CA ASN A 334 -7.04 -8.01 13.71
C ASN A 334 -7.59 -9.01 14.73
N LEU A 335 -8.58 -9.81 14.34
CA LEU A 335 -9.13 -10.85 15.20
C LEU A 335 -8.08 -11.92 15.50
N MET A 336 -7.31 -12.33 14.50
CA MET A 336 -6.25 -13.33 14.63
C MET A 336 -5.28 -12.91 15.72
N LEU A 337 -4.78 -11.67 15.69
CA LEU A 337 -3.80 -11.19 16.65
C LEU A 337 -4.30 -11.18 18.09
N VAL A 338 -5.61 -10.95 18.29
CA VAL A 338 -6.24 -11.02 19.62
C VAL A 338 -6.41 -12.47 20.07
N VAL A 339 -6.89 -13.35 19.18
CA VAL A 339 -7.04 -14.80 19.45
C VAL A 339 -5.68 -15.45 19.73
N TYR A 340 -4.64 -15.02 19.01
CA TYR A 340 -3.26 -15.43 19.16
C TYR A 340 -2.60 -14.91 20.45
N ARG A 341 -3.35 -14.15 21.27
CA ARG A 341 -2.87 -13.56 22.52
C ARG A 341 -1.70 -12.58 22.33
N PHE A 342 -1.52 -12.09 21.10
CA PHE A 342 -0.39 -11.26 20.69
C PHE A 342 -0.69 -9.78 20.68
N HIS A 343 -1.95 -9.42 20.72
CA HIS A 343 -2.36 -8.03 20.77
C HIS A 343 -3.63 -7.91 21.59
N TRP A 344 -3.77 -6.78 22.26
CA TRP A 344 -5.06 -6.37 22.81
C TRP A 344 -6.01 -5.89 21.71
N VAL A 345 -7.31 -5.87 22.00
CA VAL A 345 -8.32 -5.36 21.06
C VAL A 345 -8.08 -3.87 20.76
N THR A 346 -7.66 -3.11 21.78
CA THR A 346 -7.32 -1.69 21.60
C THR A 346 -6.14 -1.49 20.64
N ASP A 347 -5.20 -2.42 20.58
CA ASP A 347 -3.95 -2.28 19.81
C ASP A 347 -4.23 -2.37 18.32
N THR A 348 -5.06 -3.33 17.93
CA THR A 348 -5.45 -3.55 16.53
C THR A 348 -6.43 -2.47 16.07
N THR A 349 -7.44 -2.12 16.86
CA THR A 349 -8.42 -1.08 16.50
C THR A 349 -7.81 0.32 16.43
N PHE A 350 -6.90 0.66 17.35
CA PHE A 350 -6.13 1.90 17.26
C PHE A 350 -5.28 1.95 15.98
N SER A 351 -4.59 0.86 15.63
CA SER A 351 -3.80 0.79 14.39
C SER A 351 -4.65 1.03 13.13
N VAL A 352 -5.89 0.53 13.09
CA VAL A 352 -6.82 0.82 11.98
C VAL A 352 -7.18 2.31 11.93
N MET A 353 -7.56 2.90 13.07
CA MET A 353 -7.88 4.33 13.15
C MET A 353 -6.68 5.20 12.73
N LEU A 354 -5.49 4.87 13.23
CA LEU A 354 -4.24 5.56 12.90
C LEU A 354 -3.95 5.47 11.39
N GLY A 355 -4.09 4.29 10.80
CA GLY A 355 -3.92 4.09 9.36
C GLY A 355 -4.86 4.98 8.54
N ILE A 356 -6.13 5.10 8.95
CA ILE A 356 -7.13 5.97 8.29
C ILE A 356 -6.79 7.46 8.49
N ILE A 357 -6.32 7.87 9.66
CA ILE A 357 -5.90 9.27 9.88
C ILE A 357 -4.71 9.61 8.97
N VAL A 358 -3.69 8.75 8.95
CA VAL A 358 -2.46 8.96 8.19
C VAL A 358 -2.75 8.95 6.67
N ILE A 359 -3.69 8.13 6.18
CA ILE A 359 -4.07 8.13 4.75
C ILE A 359 -4.72 9.45 4.33
N VAL A 360 -5.52 10.07 5.21
CA VAL A 360 -6.16 11.36 4.96
C VAL A 360 -5.12 12.48 4.98
N ILE A 361 -4.21 12.46 5.96
CA ILE A 361 -3.12 13.45 6.08
C ILE A 361 -2.20 13.38 4.86
N THR A 362 -1.70 12.20 4.52
CA THR A 362 -0.79 12.01 3.37
C THR A 362 -1.42 12.44 2.05
N ASN A 363 -2.71 12.16 1.85
CA ASN A 363 -3.45 12.66 0.69
C ASN A 363 -3.46 14.19 0.59
N LYS A 364 -3.62 14.88 1.74
CA LYS A 364 -3.65 16.36 1.80
C LYS A 364 -2.26 16.98 1.66
N THR A 365 -1.23 16.41 2.30
CA THR A 365 0.12 16.97 2.35
C THR A 365 0.86 16.77 1.03
N VAL A 366 0.99 15.53 0.55
CA VAL A 366 1.73 15.21 -0.68
C VAL A 366 1.12 15.92 -1.90
N GLY A 367 -0.21 15.99 -1.96
CA GLY A 367 -0.91 16.69 -3.04
C GLY A 367 -0.59 18.19 -3.12
N LYS A 368 -0.28 18.82 -1.99
CA LYS A 368 0.11 20.24 -1.91
C LYS A 368 1.62 20.44 -2.08
N SER A 369 2.43 19.64 -1.39
CA SER A 369 3.87 19.87 -1.23
C SER A 369 4.74 19.28 -2.33
N ILE A 370 4.35 18.17 -2.95
CA ILE A 370 5.19 17.49 -3.97
C ILE A 370 4.78 17.89 -5.37
N ARG A 371 3.47 18.05 -5.61
CA ARG A 371 2.95 18.39 -6.93
C ARG A 371 3.36 19.79 -7.40
N LYS A 372 3.33 20.79 -6.51
CA LYS A 372 3.61 22.19 -6.88
C LYS A 372 5.08 22.38 -7.31
N PRO A 373 6.09 21.94 -6.56
CA PRO A 373 7.49 22.17 -6.92
C PRO A 373 7.94 21.39 -8.14
N ILE A 374 7.50 20.13 -8.31
CA ILE A 374 7.88 19.33 -9.49
C ILE A 374 7.33 19.95 -10.78
N VAL A 375 6.06 20.37 -10.76
CA VAL A 375 5.46 21.08 -11.90
C VAL A 375 6.15 22.44 -12.13
N GLN A 376 6.62 23.12 -11.08
CA GLN A 376 7.35 24.38 -11.21
C GLN A 376 8.78 24.19 -11.75
N TYR A 377 9.47 23.13 -11.33
CA TYR A 377 10.83 22.81 -11.75
C TYR A 377 10.88 22.32 -13.20
N ASP A 378 9.98 21.42 -13.59
CA ASP A 378 9.93 20.94 -14.98
C ASP A 378 9.46 22.04 -15.95
N ASN A 379 8.59 22.97 -15.51
CA ASN A 379 8.25 24.15 -16.32
C ASN A 379 9.45 25.05 -16.63
N LYS A 380 10.56 24.95 -15.88
CA LYS A 380 11.81 25.68 -16.16
C LYS A 380 12.72 24.94 -17.14
N ASN A 381 12.65 23.61 -17.21
CA ASN A 381 13.68 22.81 -17.88
C ASN A 381 13.22 22.06 -19.13
N GLU A 382 11.93 21.85 -19.40
CA GLU A 382 11.45 21.32 -20.68
C GLU A 382 9.92 21.47 -20.77
N ILE A 383 9.41 21.99 -21.88
CA ILE A 383 7.97 22.25 -22.08
C ILE A 383 7.24 20.92 -22.27
N PHE A 384 6.84 20.27 -21.17
CA PHE A 384 6.08 19.03 -21.21
C PHE A 384 4.64 19.30 -21.65
N LEU A 385 4.41 19.19 -22.95
CA LEU A 385 3.09 19.15 -23.57
C LEU A 385 2.71 17.70 -23.78
N SER A 386 1.75 17.20 -22.98
CA SER A 386 1.23 15.86 -23.20
C SER A 386 0.26 15.81 -24.38
N SER A 387 -0.47 16.91 -24.62
CA SER A 387 -1.35 17.08 -25.78
C SER A 387 -1.85 18.51 -25.91
N ILE A 388 -2.32 18.89 -27.10
CA ILE A 388 -3.03 20.14 -27.32
C ILE A 388 -4.50 19.84 -27.53
N LEU A 389 -5.32 20.22 -26.57
CA LEU A 389 -6.74 19.98 -26.61
C LEU A 389 -7.46 21.22 -27.12
N VAL A 390 -8.21 21.09 -28.21
CA VAL A 390 -8.98 22.20 -28.79
C VAL A 390 -10.45 22.00 -28.42
N LYS A 391 -11.00 22.88 -27.58
CA LYS A 391 -12.43 22.87 -27.26
C LYS A 391 -13.11 24.03 -27.98
N PHE A 392 -14.17 23.74 -28.72
CA PHE A 392 -15.04 24.78 -29.27
C PHE A 392 -16.18 25.05 -28.29
N LYS A 393 -16.33 26.30 -27.84
CA LYS A 393 -17.39 26.74 -26.93
C LYS A 393 -17.82 28.17 -27.30
N ASN A 394 -19.13 28.40 -27.46
CA ASN A 394 -19.72 29.73 -27.74
C ASN A 394 -19.05 30.46 -28.94
N ALA A 395 -18.97 29.80 -30.10
CA ALA A 395 -18.29 30.32 -31.31
C ALA A 395 -16.82 30.72 -31.12
N LYS A 396 -16.16 30.24 -30.05
CA LYS A 396 -14.72 30.39 -29.82
C LYS A 396 -14.06 29.02 -29.82
N ALA A 397 -12.91 28.94 -30.47
CA ALA A 397 -11.99 27.83 -30.31
C ALA A 397 -11.03 28.16 -29.16
N GLN A 398 -11.00 27.29 -28.16
CA GLN A 398 -10.16 27.39 -26.98
C GLN A 398 -9.07 26.33 -27.09
N VAL A 399 -7.83 26.75 -27.22
CA VAL A 399 -6.66 25.88 -27.26
C VAL A 399 -6.13 25.72 -25.86
N TYR A 400 -6.21 24.49 -25.38
CA TYR A 400 -5.64 24.05 -24.13
C TYR A 400 -4.35 23.29 -24.40
N ILE A 401 -3.39 23.50 -23.54
CA ILE A 401 -2.22 22.68 -23.42
C ILE A 401 -2.41 21.79 -22.22
N VAL A 402 -2.33 20.48 -22.43
CA VAL A 402 -2.37 19.52 -21.33
C VAL A 402 -0.94 19.38 -20.80
N LYS A 403 -0.72 19.84 -19.58
CA LYS A 403 0.52 19.59 -18.83
C LYS A 403 0.17 18.69 -17.65
N TYR A 404 0.84 17.54 -17.52
CA TYR A 404 0.59 16.58 -16.44
C TYR A 404 -0.91 16.22 -16.27
N GLY A 405 -1.61 16.00 -17.38
CA GLY A 405 -3.04 15.68 -17.37
C GLY A 405 -4.00 16.84 -17.01
N LYS A 406 -3.48 18.06 -16.76
CA LYS A 406 -4.30 19.27 -16.52
C LYS A 406 -4.34 20.17 -17.75
N LYS A 407 -5.55 20.61 -18.10
CA LYS A 407 -5.81 21.53 -19.21
C LYS A 407 -5.48 22.96 -18.80
N HIS A 408 -4.50 23.56 -19.45
CA HIS A 408 -4.15 24.98 -19.31
C HIS A 408 -4.63 25.72 -20.55
N LEU A 409 -5.54 26.68 -20.40
CA LEU A 409 -5.95 27.49 -21.55
C LEU A 409 -4.77 28.37 -21.97
N VAL A 410 -4.38 28.27 -23.23
CA VAL A 410 -3.24 29.02 -23.76
C VAL A 410 -3.66 30.06 -24.77
N LYS A 411 -4.69 29.77 -25.56
CA LYS A 411 -5.17 30.72 -26.56
C LYS A 411 -6.67 30.55 -26.78
N GLN A 412 -7.33 31.65 -27.08
CA GLN A 412 -8.68 31.65 -27.61
C GLN A 412 -8.69 32.38 -28.94
N PHE A 413 -9.43 31.88 -29.90
CA PHE A 413 -9.70 32.61 -31.14
C PHE A 413 -11.17 32.47 -31.52
N ARG A 414 -11.73 33.55 -32.05
CA ARG A 414 -13.02 33.55 -32.74
C ARG A 414 -12.72 33.22 -34.21
N PRO A 415 -13.04 32.02 -34.71
CA PRO A 415 -12.93 31.76 -36.13
C PRO A 415 -13.87 32.72 -36.88
N ARG A 416 -13.34 33.54 -37.79
CA ARG A 416 -14.18 34.25 -38.78
C ARG A 416 -14.67 33.19 -39.75
N LEU A 417 -15.94 32.82 -39.63
CA LEU A 417 -16.57 31.67 -40.31
C LEU A 417 -17.07 31.98 -41.73
N ASN A 418 -16.81 33.17 -42.27
CA ASN A 418 -17.41 33.62 -43.54
C ASN A 418 -16.89 32.91 -44.81
N SER A 419 -15.97 31.94 -44.72
CA SER A 419 -15.48 31.20 -45.88
C SER A 419 -16.03 29.77 -45.92
N ARG A 420 -16.97 29.52 -46.84
CA ARG A 420 -17.42 28.18 -47.24
C ARG A 420 -16.21 27.36 -47.73
N ARG A 421 -15.98 26.19 -47.11
CA ARG A 421 -14.91 25.20 -47.34
C ARG A 421 -13.49 25.65 -46.97
N GLY A 422 -12.81 24.89 -46.09
CA GLY A 422 -11.38 25.06 -45.77
C GLY A 422 -11.03 25.75 -44.43
N ALA A 423 -11.97 26.46 -43.80
CA ALA A 423 -11.76 27.08 -42.49
C ALA A 423 -11.26 26.14 -41.36
N PRO A 424 -11.72 24.87 -41.23
CA PRO A 424 -11.20 23.98 -40.19
C PRO A 424 -9.73 23.61 -40.43
N ARG A 425 -9.32 23.37 -41.70
CA ARG A 425 -7.92 23.12 -42.07
C ARG A 425 -7.03 24.32 -41.79
N VAL A 426 -7.51 25.54 -42.06
CA VAL A 426 -6.76 26.78 -41.76
C VAL A 426 -6.60 26.99 -40.26
N ILE A 427 -7.64 26.70 -39.48
CA ILE A 427 -7.58 26.74 -38.01
C ILE A 427 -6.59 25.69 -37.51
N MET A 428 -6.66 24.46 -38.02
CA MET A 428 -5.75 23.38 -37.66
C MET A 428 -4.30 23.76 -37.97
N LYS A 429 -4.03 24.27 -39.17
CA LYS A 429 -2.71 24.73 -39.60
C LYS A 429 -2.19 25.87 -38.71
N LYS A 430 -3.05 26.77 -38.23
CA LYS A 430 -2.68 27.81 -37.26
C LYS A 430 -2.40 27.24 -35.87
N ILE A 431 -3.16 26.25 -35.41
CA ILE A 431 -2.95 25.58 -34.12
C ILE A 431 -1.63 24.81 -34.14
N ILE A 432 -1.38 24.07 -35.23
CA ILE A 432 -0.16 23.29 -35.42
C ILE A 432 1.04 24.20 -35.58
N LYS A 433 0.97 25.22 -36.46
CA LYS A 433 2.05 26.20 -36.58
C LYS A 433 2.38 26.86 -35.24
N TYR A 434 1.36 27.20 -34.44
CA TYR A 434 1.54 27.74 -33.09
C TYR A 434 2.16 26.71 -32.12
N ALA A 435 1.77 25.44 -32.23
CA ALA A 435 2.37 24.33 -31.48
C ALA A 435 3.85 24.14 -31.80
N GLU A 436 4.18 24.10 -33.10
CA GLU A 436 5.55 23.97 -33.62
C GLU A 436 6.41 25.16 -33.20
N THR A 437 5.97 26.40 -33.48
CA THR A 437 6.81 27.60 -33.20
C THR A 437 6.99 27.88 -31.73
N LYS A 438 5.94 27.73 -30.90
CA LYS A 438 6.03 28.12 -29.49
C LYS A 438 6.47 26.98 -28.58
N TYR A 439 6.25 25.74 -29.00
CA TYR A 439 6.44 24.57 -28.16
C TYR A 439 7.29 23.46 -28.79
N GLN A 440 7.80 23.67 -30.02
CA GLN A 440 8.67 22.72 -30.73
C GLN A 440 8.06 21.32 -30.85
N LEU A 441 6.73 21.23 -30.91
CA LEU A 441 6.03 19.96 -31.05
C LEU A 441 5.97 19.55 -32.52
N SER A 442 6.42 18.33 -32.81
CA SER A 442 6.23 17.71 -34.11
C SER A 442 4.76 17.26 -34.29
N TYR A 443 4.30 17.21 -35.55
CA TYR A 443 2.90 17.00 -35.95
C TYR A 443 2.27 15.72 -35.36
N ASP A 444 3.09 14.69 -35.16
CA ASP A 444 2.81 13.37 -34.58
C ASP A 444 2.52 13.41 -33.06
N LYS A 445 2.79 14.52 -32.37
CA LYS A 445 2.62 14.64 -30.90
C LYS A 445 1.40 15.45 -30.48
N VAL A 446 0.51 15.77 -31.42
CA VAL A 446 -0.66 16.63 -31.18
C VAL A 446 -1.94 15.78 -31.14
N GLU A 447 -2.38 15.40 -29.93
CA GLU A 447 -3.63 14.67 -29.75
C GLU A 447 -4.84 15.63 -29.74
N PHE A 448 -5.64 15.61 -30.81
CA PHE A 448 -6.84 16.43 -30.94
C PHE A 448 -8.05 15.76 -30.29
N VAL A 449 -8.40 16.18 -29.07
CA VAL A 449 -9.61 15.69 -28.39
C VAL A 449 -10.76 16.67 -28.56
N TYR A 450 -11.73 16.30 -29.41
CA TYR A 450 -12.96 17.05 -29.63
C TYR A 450 -13.99 16.81 -28.51
N PHE A 451 -14.47 17.89 -27.88
CA PHE A 451 -15.63 17.84 -26.97
C PHE A 451 -16.75 18.70 -27.55
N ASN A 452 -17.82 18.05 -28.00
CA ASN A 452 -18.98 18.70 -28.58
C ASN A 452 -20.06 18.88 -27.50
N GLU A 453 -20.25 20.11 -27.00
CA GLU A 453 -21.35 20.43 -26.08
C GLU A 453 -22.35 21.45 -26.66
N THR A 454 -22.11 22.04 -27.84
CA THR A 454 -22.94 23.17 -28.33
C THR A 454 -23.07 23.29 -29.86
N PHE A 455 -22.97 22.22 -30.63
CA PHE A 455 -23.32 22.27 -32.07
C PHE A 455 -24.55 21.40 -32.35
N GLU A 456 -25.73 21.93 -32.01
CA GLU A 456 -27.01 21.38 -32.47
C GLU A 456 -27.31 21.74 -33.94
N ASN A 457 -26.51 22.63 -34.55
CA ASN A 457 -26.71 23.04 -35.94
C ASN A 457 -26.08 22.05 -36.94
N HIS A 458 -26.92 21.52 -37.85
CA HIS A 458 -26.60 20.52 -38.85
C HIS A 458 -25.40 20.88 -39.76
N GLU A 459 -25.11 22.16 -39.96
CA GLU A 459 -24.00 22.64 -40.81
C GLU A 459 -22.60 22.23 -40.31
N TYR A 460 -22.44 21.92 -39.02
CA TYR A 460 -21.15 21.57 -38.44
C TYR A 460 -20.86 20.06 -38.39
N LYS A 461 -21.83 19.20 -38.73
CA LYS A 461 -21.62 17.73 -38.83
C LYS A 461 -20.64 17.35 -39.93
N ALA A 462 -20.67 18.05 -41.07
CA ALA A 462 -19.75 17.82 -42.19
C ALA A 462 -18.29 18.21 -41.87
N TRP A 463 -18.09 19.17 -40.95
CA TRP A 463 -16.75 19.48 -40.45
C TRP A 463 -16.24 18.37 -39.53
N ILE A 464 -17.11 17.82 -38.68
CA ILE A 464 -16.77 16.73 -37.74
C ILE A 464 -16.32 15.46 -38.49
N SER A 465 -16.86 15.14 -39.67
CA SER A 465 -16.36 14.03 -40.49
C SER A 465 -14.95 14.27 -41.02
N GLU A 466 -14.57 15.50 -41.41
CA GLU A 466 -13.17 15.84 -41.77
C GLU A 466 -12.21 15.75 -40.55
N PHE A 467 -12.72 15.87 -39.33
CA PHE A 467 -11.91 15.76 -38.10
C PHE A 467 -11.77 14.33 -37.57
N LYS A 468 -12.68 13.41 -37.94
CA LYS A 468 -12.66 12.00 -37.48
C LYS A 468 -11.56 11.15 -38.13
N GLU A 469 -11.05 11.56 -39.28
CA GLU A 469 -10.01 10.81 -40.02
C GLU A 469 -8.58 11.04 -39.52
N ILE A 470 -8.37 11.82 -38.47
CA ILE A 470 -7.04 12.06 -37.93
C ILE A 470 -6.82 11.18 -36.70
N THR A 471 -6.39 9.94 -36.95
CA THR A 471 -5.77 9.08 -35.94
C THR A 471 -4.29 8.98 -36.29
N PHE A 472 -3.42 9.60 -35.49
CA PHE A 472 -1.98 9.38 -35.59
C PHE A 472 -1.49 8.69 -34.30
N ILE A 473 -0.70 7.64 -34.51
CA ILE A 473 -0.23 6.64 -33.55
C ILE A 473 0.70 7.21 -32.49
#